data_AF-A0A917PL06-F1
#
_entry.id   AF-A0A917PL06-F1
#
_cell.length_a   1.000
_cell.length_b   1.000
_cell.length_c   1.000
_cell.angle_alpha   90.00
_cell.angle_beta   90.00
_cell.angle_gamma   90.00
#
_symmetry.space_group_name_H-M   'P 1'
#
loop_
_entity.id
_entity.type
_entity.pdbx_description
1 polymer ?
#
loop_
_entity_poly.entity_id
_entity_poly.type
_entity_poly.pdbx_seq_one_letter_code
_entity_poly.pdbx_strand_id
1 'polypeptide(L)'
;MEDFLKGRLGGEGGYDIRCSIDGDRIRGRAGGKVHGKDIELEITERGVQGTVGNDPVVIELDSGELKGNVGSEKLTLRGVDRVTGFFGEPITGWNVVAQQQGNALIGRLGSTVLGRDFQLELGSAPGWVGALVAVVAFYALEPRASANR
;
A
#
# COMPACT_ATOMS: atom_id res chain seq x y z
N MET A 1 16.35 -7.53 -13.49
CA MET A 1 15.89 -6.21 -13.97
C MET A 1 15.19 -5.61 -12.78
N GLU A 2 15.73 -4.54 -12.21
CA GLU A 2 15.07 -3.88 -11.07
C GLU A 2 13.92 -3.05 -11.60
N ASP A 3 12.71 -3.36 -11.16
CA ASP A 3 11.53 -2.54 -11.43
C ASP A 3 11.44 -1.47 -10.34
N PHE A 4 10.95 -0.29 -10.70
CA PHE A 4 10.73 0.79 -9.75
C PHE A 4 9.26 1.10 -9.66
N LEU A 5 8.79 1.19 -8.42
CA LEU A 5 7.47 1.70 -8.09
C LEU A 5 7.63 3.04 -7.39
N LYS A 6 7.09 4.10 -7.97
CA LYS A 6 7.22 5.45 -7.41
C LYS A 6 5.97 6.27 -7.63
N GLY A 7 5.71 7.23 -6.76
CA GLY A 7 4.60 8.15 -6.97
C GLY A 7 4.28 8.95 -5.73
N ARG A 8 3.02 9.38 -5.62
CA ARG A 8 2.56 10.25 -4.55
C ARG A 8 1.24 9.80 -3.96
N LEU A 9 1.06 10.09 -2.67
CA LEU A 9 -0.16 9.90 -1.91
C LEU A 9 -0.58 11.24 -1.28
N GLY A 10 -1.77 11.74 -1.62
CA GLY A 10 -2.37 12.96 -1.04
C GLY A 10 -2.23 14.26 -1.84
N GLY A 11 -2.01 14.20 -3.16
CA GLY A 11 -2.01 15.41 -4.02
C GLY A 11 -0.84 16.38 -3.78
N GLU A 12 -1.10 17.69 -3.89
CA GLU A 12 -0.09 18.77 -3.86
C GLU A 12 0.63 18.90 -2.49
N GLY A 13 -0.02 18.49 -1.40
CA GLY A 13 0.57 18.36 -0.05
C GLY A 13 0.88 16.92 0.35
N GLY A 14 0.94 16.02 -0.63
CA GLY A 14 1.10 14.59 -0.44
C GLY A 14 2.52 14.16 -0.09
N TYR A 15 2.67 12.85 0.13
CA TYR A 15 3.94 12.21 0.42
C TYR A 15 4.44 11.43 -0.78
N ASP A 16 5.76 11.47 -1.01
CA ASP A 16 6.41 10.64 -2.02
C ASP A 16 6.51 9.19 -1.56
N ILE A 17 6.32 8.27 -2.49
CA ILE A 17 6.53 6.84 -2.33
C ILE A 17 7.59 6.43 -3.34
N ARG A 18 8.62 5.70 -2.90
CA ARG A 18 9.64 5.13 -3.80
C ARG A 18 10.04 3.75 -3.30
N CYS A 19 9.83 2.74 -4.13
CA CYS A 19 10.22 1.36 -3.90
C CYS A 19 10.94 0.81 -5.13
N SER A 20 11.90 -0.07 -4.90
CA SER A 20 12.47 -0.99 -5.88
C SER A 20 11.87 -2.37 -5.67
N ILE A 21 11.64 -3.07 -6.77
CA ILE A 21 11.17 -4.45 -6.80
C ILE A 21 12.29 -5.29 -7.43
N ASP A 22 12.78 -6.26 -6.66
CA ASP A 22 13.80 -7.21 -7.08
C ASP A 22 13.29 -8.63 -6.83
N GLY A 23 12.80 -9.27 -7.90
CA GLY A 23 12.10 -10.55 -7.81
C GLY A 23 10.89 -10.44 -6.89
N ASP A 24 10.94 -11.19 -5.80
CA ASP A 24 9.86 -11.25 -4.81
C ASP A 24 10.00 -10.20 -3.70
N ARG A 25 11.05 -9.37 -3.72
CA ARG A 25 11.29 -8.38 -2.66
C ARG A 25 10.93 -6.97 -3.10
N ILE A 26 10.22 -6.26 -2.22
CA ILE A 26 9.87 -4.85 -2.37
C ILE A 26 10.56 -4.08 -1.27
N ARG A 27 11.44 -3.16 -1.63
CA ARG A 27 12.17 -2.32 -0.68
C ARG A 27 12.03 -0.86 -1.04
N GLY A 28 11.79 0.00 -0.07
CA GLY A 28 11.57 1.39 -0.36
C GLY A 28 11.34 2.26 0.86
N ARG A 29 10.82 3.45 0.60
CA ARG A 29 10.48 4.44 1.60
C ARG A 29 9.21 5.17 1.21
N ALA A 30 8.34 5.35 2.19
CA ALA A 30 7.19 6.24 2.11
C ALA A 30 7.47 7.50 2.93
N GLY A 31 7.28 8.68 2.34
CA GLY A 31 7.47 9.98 2.97
C GLY A 31 8.78 10.68 2.63
N GLY A 32 8.90 11.92 3.10
CA GLY A 32 10.11 12.75 2.92
C GLY A 32 11.28 12.29 3.80
N LYS A 33 12.44 12.94 3.62
CA LYS A 33 13.70 12.57 4.30
C LYS A 33 13.63 12.58 5.83
N VAL A 34 12.72 13.36 6.43
CA VAL A 34 12.68 13.60 7.88
C VAL A 34 11.61 12.76 8.61
N HIS A 35 10.48 12.46 7.95
CA HIS A 35 9.34 11.76 8.57
C HIS A 35 8.88 10.53 7.78
N GLY A 36 9.74 9.98 6.91
CA GLY A 36 9.41 8.77 6.17
C GLY A 36 9.70 7.48 6.95
N LYS A 37 8.94 6.43 6.67
CA LYS A 37 9.21 5.05 7.12
C LYS A 37 9.73 4.21 5.97
N ASP A 38 10.67 3.32 6.27
CA ASP A 38 11.16 2.33 5.32
C ASP A 38 10.14 1.19 5.17
N ILE A 39 10.03 0.67 3.95
CA ILE A 39 9.15 -0.44 3.58
C ILE A 39 10.06 -1.58 3.15
N GLU A 40 9.90 -2.75 3.78
CA GLU A 40 10.57 -3.97 3.37
C GLU A 40 9.55 -5.10 3.36
N LEU A 41 9.20 -5.59 2.18
CA LEU A 41 8.20 -6.65 1.97
C LEU A 41 8.79 -7.75 1.10
N GLU A 42 8.30 -8.96 1.31
CA GLU A 42 8.60 -10.16 0.53
C GLU A 42 7.29 -10.83 0.12
N ILE A 43 7.11 -10.99 -1.18
CA ILE A 43 6.04 -11.77 -1.78
C ILE A 43 6.41 -13.24 -1.62
N THR A 44 5.45 -14.03 -1.17
CA THR A 44 5.61 -15.47 -0.94
C THR A 44 4.48 -16.20 -1.65
N GLU A 45 4.59 -17.51 -1.77
CA GLU A 45 3.51 -18.36 -2.30
C GLU A 45 2.20 -18.22 -1.51
N ARG A 46 2.27 -17.81 -0.24
CA ARG A 46 1.13 -17.68 0.67
C ARG A 46 0.59 -16.25 0.79
N GLY A 47 1.23 -15.25 0.19
CA GLY A 47 0.85 -13.85 0.34
C GLY A 47 2.06 -12.92 0.44
N VAL A 48 2.04 -11.96 1.35
CA VAL A 48 3.12 -10.97 1.55
C VAL A 48 3.45 -10.82 3.03
N GLN A 49 4.75 -10.81 3.36
CA GLN A 49 5.24 -10.60 4.71
C GLN A 49 6.34 -9.52 4.74
N GLY A 50 6.54 -8.85 5.87
CA GLY A 50 7.61 -7.87 6.02
C GLY A 50 7.31 -6.82 7.09
N THR A 51 7.77 -5.59 6.87
CA THR A 51 7.64 -4.48 7.80
C THR A 51 7.45 -3.14 7.10
N VAL A 52 6.88 -2.20 7.86
CA VAL A 52 6.86 -0.79 7.54
C VAL A 52 7.26 0.03 8.77
N GLY A 53 8.44 0.65 8.70
CA GLY A 53 9.12 1.15 9.89
C GLY A 53 9.38 0.02 10.89
N ASN A 54 8.72 0.07 12.05
CA ASN A 54 8.84 -0.96 13.09
C ASN A 54 7.63 -1.89 13.16
N ASP A 55 6.63 -1.66 12.31
CA ASP A 55 5.34 -2.35 12.37
C ASP A 55 5.33 -3.53 11.39
N PRO A 56 4.86 -4.73 11.79
CA PRO A 56 4.84 -5.90 10.93
C PRO A 56 3.77 -5.79 9.83
N VAL A 57 4.05 -6.36 8.68
CA VAL A 57 3.09 -6.53 7.58
C VAL A 57 2.96 -8.03 7.33
N VAL A 58 1.76 -8.57 7.47
CA VAL A 58 1.47 -10.00 7.23
C VAL A 58 0.14 -10.11 6.53
N ILE A 59 0.17 -10.49 5.26
CA ILE A 59 -0.97 -10.59 4.35
C ILE A 59 -0.96 -11.99 3.74
N GLU A 60 -2.08 -12.68 3.78
CA GLU A 60 -2.25 -14.02 3.23
C GLU A 60 -3.15 -13.96 1.99
N LEU A 61 -2.85 -14.79 1.00
CA LEU A 61 -3.71 -15.03 -0.15
C LEU A 61 -4.72 -16.10 0.23
N ASP A 62 -5.97 -15.69 0.42
CA ASP A 62 -7.11 -16.54 0.73
C ASP A 62 -8.20 -16.36 -0.31
N SER A 63 -8.52 -17.42 -1.05
CA SER A 63 -9.67 -17.47 -1.96
C SER A 63 -9.70 -16.34 -3.01
N GLY A 64 -8.52 -15.92 -3.49
CA GLY A 64 -8.37 -14.83 -4.47
C GLY A 64 -8.38 -13.42 -3.87
N GLU A 65 -8.41 -13.31 -2.55
CA GLU A 65 -8.29 -12.06 -1.81
C GLU A 65 -6.99 -12.05 -0.99
N LEU A 66 -6.37 -10.88 -0.86
CA LEU A 66 -5.25 -10.65 0.04
C LEU A 66 -5.81 -10.14 1.37
N LYS A 67 -5.66 -10.91 2.45
CA LYS A 67 -6.20 -10.61 3.78
C LYS A 67 -5.13 -10.66 4.85
N GLY A 68 -5.11 -9.71 5.75
CA GLY A 68 -4.19 -9.76 6.89
C GLY A 68 -4.09 -8.44 7.61
N ASN A 69 -2.90 -8.10 8.08
CA ASN A 69 -2.65 -6.88 8.84
C ASN A 69 -1.44 -6.08 8.33
N VAL A 70 -1.57 -4.77 8.37
CA VAL A 70 -0.47 -3.80 8.28
C VAL A 70 -0.40 -3.11 9.64
N GLY A 71 0.62 -3.46 10.43
CA GLY A 71 0.68 -3.12 11.85
C GLY A 71 -0.51 -3.71 12.61
N SER A 72 -1.28 -2.85 13.27
CA SER A 72 -2.51 -3.20 14.00
C SER A 72 -3.76 -3.24 13.13
N GLU A 73 -3.68 -2.77 11.89
CA GLU A 73 -4.86 -2.52 11.06
C GLU A 73 -5.09 -3.66 10.07
N LYS A 74 -6.35 -4.11 9.99
CA LYS A 74 -6.75 -5.15 9.03
C LYS A 74 -6.70 -4.63 7.60
N LEU A 75 -6.33 -5.48 6.66
CA LEU A 75 -6.35 -5.20 5.23
C LEU A 75 -7.04 -6.35 4.50
N THR A 76 -7.97 -6.00 3.62
CA THR A 76 -8.50 -6.89 2.59
C THR A 76 -8.37 -6.22 1.23
N LEU A 77 -7.72 -6.87 0.26
CA LEU A 77 -7.64 -6.42 -1.14
C LEU A 77 -8.09 -7.55 -2.08
N ARG A 78 -8.68 -7.17 -3.21
CA ARG A 78 -9.07 -8.10 -4.27
C ARG A 78 -8.92 -7.46 -5.65
N GLY A 79 -8.67 -8.31 -6.64
CA GLY A 79 -8.45 -7.92 -8.03
C GLY A 79 -6.98 -7.64 -8.35
N VAL A 80 -6.68 -7.57 -9.66
CA VAL A 80 -5.31 -7.38 -10.19
C VAL A 80 -5.15 -5.97 -10.75
N ASP A 81 -5.80 -5.66 -11.87
CA ASP A 81 -5.71 -4.33 -12.51
C ASP A 81 -6.69 -3.34 -11.90
N ARG A 82 -7.87 -3.81 -11.52
CA ARG A 82 -8.85 -3.07 -10.72
C ARG A 82 -8.83 -3.64 -9.31
N VAL A 83 -8.23 -2.90 -8.40
CA VAL A 83 -8.10 -3.32 -7.00
C VAL A 83 -9.17 -2.65 -6.17
N THR A 84 -9.89 -3.45 -5.39
CA THR A 84 -10.83 -2.94 -4.38
C THR A 84 -10.54 -3.57 -3.04
N GLY A 85 -10.91 -2.91 -1.95
CA GLY A 85 -10.63 -3.44 -0.65
C GLY A 85 -11.04 -2.53 0.50
N PHE A 86 -10.64 -2.92 1.69
CA PHE A 86 -10.87 -2.18 2.92
C PHE A 86 -9.65 -2.27 3.82
N PHE A 87 -9.29 -1.16 4.43
CA PHE A 87 -8.15 -1.04 5.33
C PHE A 87 -8.60 -0.45 6.67
N GLY A 88 -8.22 -1.06 7.78
CA GLY A 88 -8.61 -0.69 9.14
C GLY A 88 -9.89 -1.38 9.63
N GLU A 89 -10.45 -0.84 10.71
CA GLU A 89 -11.64 -1.37 11.37
C GLU A 89 -12.96 -0.92 10.69
N PRO A 90 -14.08 -1.66 10.83
CA PRO A 90 -15.31 -1.43 10.08
C PRO A 90 -15.90 0.00 10.15
N ILE A 91 -15.62 0.74 11.23
CA ILE A 91 -16.18 2.08 11.47
C ILE A 91 -15.20 3.19 11.08
N THR A 92 -13.91 2.99 11.33
CA THR A 92 -12.86 4.01 11.18
C THR A 92 -11.95 3.78 9.97
N GLY A 93 -12.16 2.67 9.26
CA GLY A 93 -11.35 2.26 8.13
C GLY A 93 -11.62 3.02 6.83
N TRP A 94 -10.87 2.64 5.81
CA TRP A 94 -10.79 3.27 4.51
C TRP A 94 -11.10 2.26 3.42
N ASN A 95 -11.99 2.63 2.50
CA ASN A 95 -12.14 1.87 1.27
C ASN A 95 -10.90 2.09 0.40
N VAL A 96 -10.42 1.01 -0.20
CA VAL A 96 -9.36 1.03 -1.19
C VAL A 96 -10.00 0.84 -2.55
N VAL A 97 -9.79 1.78 -3.46
CA VAL A 97 -10.20 1.64 -4.87
C VAL A 97 -9.05 2.12 -5.73
N ALA A 98 -8.56 1.27 -6.62
CA ALA A 98 -7.49 1.60 -7.55
C ALA A 98 -7.72 0.98 -8.92
N GLN A 99 -7.25 1.66 -9.96
CA GLN A 99 -7.34 1.23 -11.34
C GLN A 99 -5.99 1.43 -12.02
N GLN A 100 -5.45 0.34 -12.55
CA GLN A 100 -4.27 0.37 -13.40
C GLN A 100 -4.65 0.82 -14.81
N GLN A 101 -3.86 1.74 -15.35
CA GLN A 101 -3.95 2.27 -16.71
C GLN A 101 -2.53 2.24 -17.30
N GLY A 102 -2.24 1.18 -18.07
CA GLY A 102 -0.88 0.89 -18.53
C GLY A 102 0.05 0.68 -17.34
N ASN A 103 1.11 1.48 -17.25
CA ASN A 103 2.10 1.39 -16.17
C ASN A 103 1.81 2.35 -15.01
N ALA A 104 0.62 2.98 -14.98
CA ALA A 104 0.21 3.85 -13.88
C ALA A 104 -0.92 3.18 -13.09
N LEU A 105 -0.90 3.33 -11.76
CA LEU A 105 -1.98 3.00 -10.85
C LEU A 105 -2.53 4.30 -10.27
N ILE A 106 -3.82 4.53 -10.46
CA ILE A 106 -4.52 5.68 -9.87
C ILE A 106 -5.56 5.13 -8.92
N GLY A 107 -5.59 5.64 -7.70
CA GLY A 107 -6.54 5.17 -6.70
C GLY A 107 -6.80 6.16 -5.59
N ARG A 108 -7.64 5.72 -4.65
CA ARG A 108 -8.04 6.45 -3.47
C ARG A 108 -8.13 5.51 -2.28
N LEU A 109 -7.58 5.94 -1.15
CA LEU A 109 -7.87 5.37 0.16
C LEU A 109 -8.82 6.34 0.87
N GLY A 110 -10.09 5.96 1.10
CA GLY A 110 -11.05 6.93 1.63
C GLY A 110 -12.30 6.35 2.28
N SER A 111 -12.72 7.03 3.34
CA SER A 111 -14.09 6.99 3.86
C SER A 111 -14.92 8.13 3.22
N THR A 112 -16.21 8.19 3.51
CA THR A 112 -17.17 9.17 2.92
C THR A 112 -16.78 10.64 3.19
N VAL A 113 -15.94 10.91 4.20
CA VAL A 113 -15.63 12.27 4.68
C VAL A 113 -14.16 12.64 4.46
N LEU A 114 -13.23 11.68 4.57
CA LEU A 114 -11.79 11.91 4.43
C LEU A 114 -11.17 10.79 3.60
N GLY A 115 -10.44 11.16 2.55
CA GLY A 115 -9.70 10.22 1.74
C GLY A 115 -8.49 10.87 1.10
N ARG A 116 -7.51 10.04 0.75
CA ARG A 116 -6.30 10.44 0.05
C ARG A 116 -6.25 9.72 -1.29
N ASP A 117 -6.19 10.51 -2.35
CA ASP A 117 -5.91 10.01 -3.68
C ASP A 117 -4.42 9.68 -3.79
N PHE A 118 -4.08 8.67 -4.58
CA PHE A 118 -2.71 8.30 -4.87
C PHE A 118 -2.54 7.99 -6.35
N GLN A 119 -1.33 8.25 -6.83
CA GLN A 119 -0.91 7.88 -8.16
C GLN A 119 0.49 7.30 -8.09
N LEU A 120 0.67 6.11 -8.65
CA LEU A 120 1.94 5.40 -8.71
C LEU A 120 2.27 5.04 -10.16
N GLU A 121 3.53 5.18 -10.53
CA GLU A 121 4.13 4.49 -11.67
C GLU A 121 4.56 3.11 -11.19
N LEU A 122 4.05 2.05 -11.83
CA LEU A 122 4.26 0.65 -11.47
C LEU A 122 5.48 0.02 -12.14
N GLY A 123 5.98 0.60 -13.24
CA GLY A 123 6.91 -0.09 -14.11
C GLY A 123 6.23 -1.34 -14.68
N SER A 124 6.81 -2.52 -14.41
CA SER A 124 6.22 -3.81 -14.78
C SER A 124 5.40 -4.47 -13.65
N ALA A 125 5.31 -3.82 -12.48
CA ALA A 125 4.59 -4.38 -11.33
C ALA A 125 3.08 -4.44 -11.58
N PRO A 126 2.39 -5.50 -11.11
CA PRO A 126 0.94 -5.61 -11.23
C PRO A 126 0.22 -4.63 -10.29
N GLY A 127 -1.00 -4.24 -10.65
CA GLY A 127 -1.79 -3.25 -9.91
C GLY A 127 -2.01 -3.57 -8.43
N TRP A 128 -2.16 -4.85 -8.08
CA TRP A 128 -2.28 -5.28 -6.68
C TRP A 128 -1.03 -4.98 -5.84
N VAL A 129 0.17 -5.10 -6.42
CA VAL A 129 1.43 -4.73 -5.74
C VAL A 129 1.44 -3.23 -5.46
N GLY A 130 1.05 -2.42 -6.44
CA GLY A 130 0.96 -0.98 -6.23
C GLY A 130 -0.10 -0.57 -5.22
N ALA A 131 -1.25 -1.24 -5.20
CA ALA A 131 -2.29 -0.99 -4.20
C ALA A 131 -1.82 -1.36 -2.80
N LEU A 132 -1.14 -2.50 -2.63
CA LEU A 132 -0.56 -2.91 -1.36
C LEU A 132 0.48 -1.89 -0.87
N VAL A 133 1.41 -1.48 -1.74
CA VAL A 133 2.42 -0.46 -1.39
C VAL A 133 1.76 0.87 -1.02
N ALA A 134 0.69 1.29 -1.72
CA ALA A 134 -0.05 2.50 -1.40
C ALA A 134 -0.68 2.43 0.00
N VAL A 135 -1.27 1.29 0.39
CA VAL A 135 -1.86 1.07 1.73
C VAL A 135 -0.77 1.05 2.80
N VAL A 136 0.34 0.34 2.57
CA VAL A 136 1.46 0.28 3.51
C VAL A 136 2.07 1.68 3.72
N ALA A 137 2.23 2.45 2.64
CA ALA A 137 2.66 3.84 2.71
C ALA A 137 1.64 4.73 3.43
N PHE A 138 0.35 4.52 3.20
CA PHE A 138 -0.70 5.25 3.91
C PHE A 138 -0.62 5.01 5.41
N TYR A 139 -0.52 3.75 5.85
CA TYR A 139 -0.31 3.39 7.25
C TYR A 139 0.94 4.05 7.85
N ALA A 140 2.03 4.09 7.09
CA ALA A 140 3.27 4.71 7.53
C ALA A 140 3.15 6.21 7.84
N LEU A 141 2.32 6.91 7.08
CA LEU A 141 2.34 8.37 6.97
C LEU A 141 1.11 9.04 7.57
N GLU A 142 0.01 8.31 7.70
CA GLU A 142 -1.22 8.80 8.31
C GLU A 142 -1.23 8.43 9.80
N PRO A 143 -1.04 9.40 10.71
CA PRO A 143 -1.01 9.11 12.14
C PRO A 143 -2.25 8.36 12.60
N ARG A 144 -3.44 8.68 12.05
CA ARG A 144 -4.71 8.01 12.38
C ARG A 144 -4.77 6.55 11.98
N ALA A 145 -4.07 6.17 10.92
CA ALA A 145 -3.97 4.78 10.50
C ALA A 145 -3.03 3.99 11.42
N SER A 146 -2.01 4.65 11.98
CA SER A 146 -1.07 4.03 12.93
C SER A 146 -1.41 4.28 14.41
N ALA A 147 -2.43 5.07 14.71
CA ALA A 147 -2.75 5.53 16.05
C ALA A 147 -3.59 4.48 16.78
N ASN A 148 -2.91 3.43 17.21
CA ASN A 148 -3.38 2.60 18.30
C ASN A 148 -2.17 2.27 19.19
N ARG A 149 -1.87 3.21 20.09
CA ARG A 149 -1.02 2.97 21.25
C ARG A 149 -1.62 3.62 22.48
#